data_AF-A0A7C5KXS7-F1
#
_entry.id   AF-A0A7C5KXS7-F1
#
_cell.length_a   1.000
_cell.length_b   1.000
_cell.length_c   1.000
_cell.angle_alpha   90.00
_cell.angle_beta   90.00
_cell.angle_gamma   90.00
#
_symmetry.space_group_name_H-M   'P 1'
#
loop_
_entity.id
_entity.type
_entity.pdbx_description
1 polymer ?
#
loop_
_entity_poly.entity_id
_entity_poly.type
_entity_poly.pdbx_seq_one_letter_code
_entity_poly.pdbx_strand_id
1 'polypeptide(L)'
;MTANWILMGLLLLFLTLGAVAEEKLDMEGMSVIGNQELPKALFIVPWKATEIARAPDRPVNSLVNDSLQPVDPDVFRRKLHFFDMLHKNDSSAALESP
;
A
#
# COMPACT_ATOMS: atom_id res chain seq x y z
N MET A 1 -16.75 10.60 86.86
CA MET A 1 -15.77 11.01 85.82
C MET A 1 -15.46 9.90 84.81
N THR A 2 -15.60 8.62 85.15
CA THR A 2 -15.33 7.47 84.24
C THR A 2 -16.40 7.24 83.16
N ALA A 3 -17.67 7.55 83.44
CA ALA A 3 -18.79 7.35 82.50
C ALA A 3 -18.68 8.22 81.24
N ASN A 4 -18.18 9.45 81.35
CA ASN A 4 -18.01 10.35 80.20
C ASN A 4 -16.90 9.89 79.25
N TRP A 5 -15.87 9.22 79.77
CA TRP A 5 -14.78 8.65 78.97
C TRP A 5 -15.23 7.43 78.18
N ILE A 6 -16.08 6.60 78.80
CA ILE A 6 -16.70 5.45 78.12
C ILE A 6 -17.63 5.95 77.02
N LEU A 7 -18.43 6.99 77.30
CA LEU A 7 -19.32 7.60 76.31
C LEU A 7 -18.54 8.21 75.13
N MET A 8 -17.42 8.89 75.41
CA MET A 8 -16.59 9.51 74.38
C MET A 8 -15.84 8.47 73.55
N GLY A 9 -15.38 7.37 74.18
CA GLY A 9 -14.80 6.23 73.46
C GLY A 9 -15.81 5.52 72.57
N LEU A 10 -17.05 5.36 73.03
CA LEU A 10 -18.12 4.75 72.25
C LEU A 10 -18.58 5.67 71.09
N LEU A 11 -18.60 6.99 71.31
CA LEU A 11 -18.86 7.99 70.28
C LEU A 11 -17.77 7.97 69.19
N LEU A 12 -16.50 7.89 69.58
CA LEU A 12 -15.37 7.78 68.65
C LEU A 12 -15.41 6.48 67.86
N LEU A 13 -15.77 5.37 68.50
CA LEU A 13 -15.93 4.08 67.83
C LEU A 13 -17.07 4.10 66.80
N PHE A 14 -18.17 4.78 67.11
CA PHE A 14 -19.28 4.91 66.16
C PHE A 14 -18.93 5.78 64.95
N LEU A 15 -18.07 6.78 65.13
CA LEU A 15 -17.66 7.69 64.06
C LEU A 15 -16.78 7.01 62.99
N THR A 16 -16.02 5.97 63.35
CA THR A 16 -15.09 5.30 62.43
C THR A 16 -15.70 4.15 61.63
N LEU A 17 -16.93 3.71 61.98
CA LEU A 17 -17.60 2.58 61.34
C LEU A 17 -18.14 2.88 59.92
N GLY A 18 -18.08 4.13 59.45
CA GLY A 18 -18.74 4.59 58.22
C GLY A 18 -17.91 4.60 56.93
N ALA A 19 -16.73 3.99 56.87
CA ALA A 19 -15.91 4.01 55.64
C ALA A 19 -16.27 2.86 54.68
N VAL A 20 -17.30 3.07 53.85
CA VAL A 20 -17.59 2.19 52.70
C VAL A 20 -17.00 2.84 51.45
N ALA A 21 -15.98 2.22 50.87
CA ALA A 21 -15.38 2.63 49.61
C ALA A 21 -15.44 1.48 48.61
N GLU A 22 -16.44 1.49 47.74
CA GLU A 22 -16.42 0.73 46.50
C GLU A 22 -17.21 1.48 45.43
N GLU A 23 -16.50 2.32 44.67
CA GLU A 23 -17.05 2.95 43.45
C GLU A 23 -16.57 2.13 42.25
N LYS A 24 -17.41 1.21 41.79
CA LYS A 24 -17.13 0.40 40.61
C LYS A 24 -17.73 1.10 39.39
N LEU A 25 -16.89 1.82 38.67
CA LEU A 25 -17.28 2.53 37.47
C LEU A 25 -17.23 1.56 36.28
N ASP A 26 -18.41 1.15 35.81
CA ASP A 26 -18.57 0.26 34.66
C ASP A 26 -18.62 1.12 33.38
N MET A 27 -17.49 1.19 32.67
CA MET A 27 -17.45 1.84 31.35
C MET A 27 -17.70 0.79 30.29
N GLU A 28 -18.67 1.05 29.41
CA GLU A 28 -18.80 0.31 28.17
C GLU A 28 -17.57 0.61 27.29
N GLY A 29 -16.75 -0.41 27.05
CA GLY A 29 -15.51 -0.25 26.30
C GLY A 29 -15.73 0.25 24.87
N MET A 30 -14.71 0.85 24.27
CA MET A 30 -14.77 1.30 22.87
C MET A 30 -14.61 0.11 21.92
N SER A 31 -15.61 -0.13 21.05
CA SER A 31 -15.50 -1.09 19.95
C SER A 31 -14.81 -0.43 18.75
N VAL A 32 -13.57 -0.83 18.47
CA VAL A 32 -12.82 -0.37 17.29
C VAL A 32 -13.14 -1.29 16.12
N ILE A 33 -14.02 -0.84 15.23
CA ILE A 33 -14.31 -1.53 13.98
C ILE A 33 -13.12 -1.29 13.03
N GLY A 34 -12.35 -2.35 12.77
CA GLY A 34 -11.19 -2.32 11.88
C GLY A 34 -11.58 -2.02 10.43
N ASN A 35 -10.82 -1.10 9.84
CA ASN A 35 -10.77 -0.65 8.44
C ASN A 35 -11.66 -1.42 7.43
N GLN A 36 -12.76 -0.79 7.01
CA GLN A 36 -13.65 -1.30 5.95
C GLN A 36 -13.40 -0.66 4.57
N GLU A 37 -12.36 0.15 4.40
CA GLU A 37 -12.11 0.84 3.13
C GLU A 37 -11.04 0.11 2.31
N LEU A 38 -11.32 -1.14 1.95
CA LEU A 38 -10.52 -1.81 0.93
C LEU A 38 -10.54 -0.94 -0.34
N PRO A 39 -9.37 -0.61 -0.93
CA PRO A 39 -9.31 0.27 -2.08
C PRO A 39 -10.04 -0.39 -3.25
N LYS A 40 -11.12 0.24 -3.71
CA LYS A 40 -11.90 -0.22 -4.86
C LYS A 40 -11.07 0.01 -6.12
N ALA A 41 -10.63 -1.07 -6.76
CA ALA A 41 -9.90 -0.98 -8.03
C ALA A 41 -10.82 -0.46 -9.13
N LEU A 42 -10.44 0.63 -9.80
CA LEU A 42 -11.10 1.15 -10.99
C LEU A 42 -10.52 0.46 -12.23
N PHE A 43 -11.37 -0.20 -13.02
CA PHE A 43 -11.00 -0.78 -14.31
C PHE A 43 -11.50 0.11 -15.45
N ILE A 44 -10.57 0.71 -16.21
CA ILE A 44 -10.86 1.53 -17.39
C ILE A 44 -10.74 0.67 -18.63
N VAL A 45 -11.81 0.57 -19.42
CA VAL A 45 -11.79 -0.13 -20.71
C VAL A 45 -11.42 0.87 -21.80
N PRO A 46 -10.43 0.56 -22.67
CA PRO A 46 -10.08 1.42 -23.79
C PRO A 46 -11.23 1.48 -24.80
N TRP A 47 -11.65 2.69 -25.14
CA TRP A 47 -12.77 2.97 -26.04
C TRP A 47 -12.38 2.90 -27.53
N LYS A 48 -11.10 2.77 -27.85
CA LYS A 48 -10.57 2.67 -29.21
C LYS A 48 -9.85 1.35 -29.40
N ALA A 49 -10.25 0.60 -30.42
CA ALA A 49 -9.59 -0.65 -30.78
C ALA A 49 -8.13 -0.37 -31.18
N THR A 50 -7.19 -1.03 -30.51
CA THR A 50 -5.81 -1.11 -30.99
C THR A 50 -5.79 -2.11 -32.14
N GLU A 51 -5.12 -1.75 -33.25
CA GLU A 51 -4.68 -2.77 -34.20
C GLU A 51 -3.75 -3.68 -33.41
N ILE A 52 -4.26 -4.82 -32.97
CA ILE A 52 -3.48 -5.85 -32.32
C ILE A 52 -2.50 -6.31 -33.39
N ALA A 53 -1.31 -5.70 -33.44
CA ALA A 53 -0.17 -6.30 -34.09
C ALA A 53 -0.07 -7.70 -33.50
N ARG A 54 -0.42 -8.69 -34.33
CA ARG A 54 -0.53 -10.13 -34.03
C ARG A 54 0.31 -10.46 -32.80
N ALA A 55 -0.35 -10.77 -31.68
CA ALA A 55 0.35 -11.14 -30.47
C ALA A 55 1.44 -12.16 -30.83
N PRO A 56 2.69 -11.96 -30.41
CA PRO A 56 3.75 -12.92 -30.72
C PRO A 56 3.31 -14.29 -30.20
N ASP A 57 3.68 -15.36 -30.91
CA ASP A 57 3.33 -16.77 -30.66
C ASP A 57 3.92 -17.33 -29.35
N ARG A 58 4.14 -16.46 -28.37
CA ARG A 58 4.85 -16.73 -27.14
C ARG A 58 3.96 -16.36 -25.95
N PRO A 59 3.87 -17.23 -24.92
CA PRO A 59 3.07 -16.95 -23.73
C PRO A 59 3.45 -15.62 -23.07
N VAL A 60 2.43 -14.85 -22.65
CA VAL A 60 2.54 -13.48 -22.13
C VAL A 60 3.54 -13.35 -20.97
N ASN A 61 3.61 -14.37 -20.09
CA ASN A 61 4.56 -14.44 -18.98
C ASN A 61 6.03 -14.39 -19.42
N SER A 62 6.29 -14.84 -20.65
CA SER A 62 7.62 -14.89 -21.23
C SER A 62 8.05 -13.54 -21.81
N LEU A 63 7.11 -12.71 -22.26
CA LEU A 63 7.37 -11.33 -22.70
C LEU A 63 7.77 -10.43 -21.53
N VAL A 64 7.08 -10.59 -20.38
CA VAL A 64 7.39 -9.84 -19.16
C VAL A 64 8.80 -10.16 -18.68
N ASN A 65 9.20 -11.44 -18.70
CA ASN A 65 10.53 -11.87 -18.27
C ASN A 65 11.66 -11.40 -19.20
N ASP A 66 11.42 -11.35 -20.52
CA ASP A 66 12.42 -10.86 -21.49
C ASP A 66 12.63 -9.35 -21.42
N SER A 67 11.58 -8.59 -21.09
CA SER A 67 11.67 -7.12 -20.96
C SER A 67 12.58 -6.65 -19.81
N LEU A 68 12.85 -7.53 -18.85
CA LEU A 68 13.70 -7.28 -17.67
C LEU A 68 15.11 -7.86 -17.80
N GLN A 69 15.45 -8.47 -18.94
CA GLN A 69 16.80 -9.02 -19.12
C GLN A 69 17.85 -7.90 -19.19
N PRO A 70 19.03 -8.08 -18.57
CA PRO A 70 20.13 -7.12 -18.70
C PRO A 70 20.49 -6.90 -20.17
N VAL A 71 20.45 -5.65 -20.61
CA VAL A 71 20.88 -5.26 -21.95
C VAL A 71 22.38 -5.02 -21.94
N ASP A 72 23.12 -5.74 -22.78
CA ASP A 72 24.55 -5.48 -23.03
C ASP A 72 24.71 -4.15 -23.81
N PRO A 73 25.38 -3.13 -23.23
CA PRO A 73 25.51 -1.82 -23.86
C PRO A 73 26.25 -1.83 -25.20
N ASP A 74 27.24 -2.72 -25.37
CA ASP A 74 28.06 -2.75 -26.58
C ASP A 74 27.32 -3.39 -27.75
N VAL A 75 26.55 -4.44 -27.46
CA VAL A 75 25.64 -5.06 -28.44
C VAL A 75 24.55 -4.06 -28.87
N PHE A 76 23.98 -3.31 -27.92
CA PHE A 76 22.95 -2.32 -28.22
C PHE A 76 23.48 -1.17 -29.10
N ARG A 77 24.65 -0.62 -28.75
CA ARG A 77 25.33 0.43 -29.56
C ARG A 77 25.62 -0.06 -30.98
N ARG A 78 26.06 -1.31 -31.12
CA ARG A 78 26.32 -1.89 -32.45
C ARG A 78 25.05 -2.01 -33.29
N LYS A 79 23.93 -2.43 -32.69
CA LYS A 79 22.62 -2.46 -33.38
C LYS A 79 22.20 -1.07 -33.84
N LEU A 80 22.40 -0.05 -33.02
CA LEU A 80 22.11 1.34 -33.37
C LEU A 80 22.98 1.82 -34.55
N HIS A 81 24.26 1.47 -34.57
CA HIS A 81 25.15 1.78 -35.69
C HIS A 81 24.70 1.11 -36.99
N PHE A 82 24.33 -0.18 -36.95
CA PHE A 82 23.79 -0.86 -38.14
C PHE A 82 22.46 -0.26 -38.62
N PHE A 83 21.59 0.12 -37.69
CA PHE A 83 20.35 0.81 -38.02
C PHE A 83 20.62 2.12 -38.76
N ASP A 84 21.55 2.94 -38.26
CA ASP A 84 21.95 4.19 -38.93
C ASP A 84 22.52 3.93 -40.33
N MET A 85 23.39 2.93 -40.50
CA MET A 85 23.94 2.58 -41.81
C MET A 85 22.88 2.19 -42.83
N LEU A 86 21.88 1.40 -42.42
CA LEU A 86 20.79 0.97 -43.32
C LEU A 86 19.93 2.15 -43.77
N HIS A 87 19.51 3.01 -42.84
CA HIS A 87 18.62 4.13 -43.15
C HIS A 87 19.34 5.33 -43.76
N LYS A 88 20.66 5.44 -43.55
CA LYS A 88 21.51 6.42 -44.22
C LYS A 88 21.69 6.08 -45.71
N ASN A 89 21.71 4.78 -46.07
CA ASN A 89 21.76 4.35 -47.46
C ASN A 89 20.45 4.64 -48.21
N ASP A 90 19.29 4.53 -47.54
CA ASP A 90 18.00 4.88 -48.14
C ASP A 90 17.92 6.37 -48.52
N SER A 91 18.60 7.23 -47.76
CA SER A 91 18.69 8.67 -48.04
C SER A 91 19.66 8.99 -49.20
N SER A 92 20.67 8.15 -49.44
CA SER A 92 21.61 8.30 -50.56
C SER A 92 21.03 7.77 -51.87
N ALA A 93 20.21 6.72 -51.83
CA ALA A 93 19.55 6.16 -53.00
C ALA A 93 18.49 7.10 -53.61
N ALA A 94 17.90 8.00 -52.81
CA ALA A 94 16.94 9.01 -53.29
C ALA A 94 17.60 10.17 -54.06
N LEU A 95 18.92 10.36 -53.94
CA LEU A 95 19.67 11.42 -54.62
C LEU A 95 20.35 10.96 -55.93
N GLU A 96 20.24 9.68 -56.29
CA GLU A 96 20.78 9.10 -57.53
C GLU A 96 19.67 8.56 -58.47
N SER A 97 18.47 9.16 -58.47
CA SER A 97 17.54 9.03 -59.60
C SER A 97 17.70 10.25 -60.53
N PRO A 98 17.86 10.07 -61.85
CA PRO A 98 18.37 11.06 -62.80
C PRO A 98 17.51 12.33 -62.96
#